data_AF-A0A5B0NSR5-F1
#
_entry.id   AF-A0A5B0NSR5-F1
#
_cell.length_a   1.000
_cell.length_b   1.000
_cell.length_c   1.000
_cell.angle_alpha   90.00
_cell.angle_beta   90.00
_cell.angle_gamma   90.00
#
_symmetry.space_group_name_H-M   'P 1'
#
loop_
_entity.id
_entity.type
_entity.pdbx_description
1 polymer ?
#
loop_
_entity_poly.entity_id
_entity_poly.type
_entity_poly.pdbx_seq_one_letter_code
_entity_poly.pdbx_strand_id
1 'polypeptide(L)'
;MRHVRLSTAWHLSKRGYTNIICVDRWMFPSKSSAGFDRNKIVRTTYGDPLYIKLAEEAIQLWKQPIFKGIFHQTGWVLGTTAPRMSPIVSLSSNSISAAGAFDAMIHTQSSSRPH
;
A
#
# COMPACT_ATOMS: atom_id res chain seq x y z
N MET A 1 24.34 -20.11 1.67
CA MET A 1 23.43 -19.18 0.98
C MET A 1 22.13 -19.05 1.78
N ARG A 2 21.97 -18.02 2.62
CA ARG A 2 20.68 -17.68 3.26
C ARG A 2 20.60 -16.16 3.48
N HIS A 3 19.86 -15.47 2.63
CA HIS A 3 19.51 -14.05 2.77
C HIS A 3 18.08 -13.97 3.30
N VAL A 4 17.91 -13.51 4.54
CA VAL A 4 16.60 -13.33 5.18
C VAL A 4 16.32 -11.83 5.31
N ARG A 5 15.12 -11.40 4.89
CA ARG A 5 14.65 -10.02 5.03
C ARG A 5 14.13 -9.77 6.46
N LEU A 6 14.09 -8.49 6.87
CA LEU A 6 13.75 -8.07 8.24
C LEU A 6 12.39 -8.58 8.74
N SER A 7 11.35 -8.58 7.89
CA SER A 7 10.03 -9.09 8.28
C SER A 7 10.10 -10.58 8.61
N THR A 8 10.85 -11.36 7.83
CA THR A 8 11.05 -12.78 8.08
C THR A 8 11.86 -13.00 9.36
N ALA A 9 12.94 -12.25 9.59
CA ALA A 9 13.72 -12.32 10.84
C ALA A 9 12.86 -12.01 12.08
N TRP A 10 12.01 -10.99 11.99
CA TRP A 10 11.09 -10.63 13.07
C TRP A 10 10.08 -11.75 13.37
N HIS A 11 9.48 -12.35 12.34
CA HIS A 11 8.54 -13.46 12.52
C HIS A 11 9.23 -14.73 13.04
N LEU A 12 10.48 -14.99 12.64
CA LEU A 12 11.27 -16.10 13.20
C LEU A 12 11.58 -15.86 14.68
N SER A 13 12.00 -14.65 15.05
CA SER A 13 12.25 -14.29 16.45
C SER A 13 10.99 -14.46 17.30
N LYS A 14 9.84 -14.00 16.80
CA LYS A 14 8.53 -14.17 17.48
C LYS A 14 8.12 -15.64 17.65
N ARG A 15 8.59 -16.54 16.78
CA ARG A 15 8.32 -17.99 16.86
C ARG A 15 9.31 -18.74 17.77
N GLY A 16 10.19 -18.04 18.48
CA GLY A 16 11.12 -18.62 19.44
C GLY A 16 12.45 -19.08 18.84
N TYR A 17 12.74 -18.76 17.58
CA TYR A 17 14.06 -19.03 17.00
C TYR A 17 15.08 -18.05 17.60
N THR A 18 16.16 -18.59 18.18
CA THR A 18 17.16 -17.81 18.91
C THR A 18 18.43 -17.50 18.10
N ASN A 19 18.73 -18.32 17.08
CA ASN A 19 19.92 -18.14 16.25
C ASN A 19 19.53 -17.66 14.83
N ILE A 20 19.33 -16.36 14.68
CA ILE A 20 18.90 -15.73 13.42
C ILE A 20 20.00 -14.77 12.95
N ILE A 21 20.57 -15.06 11.78
CA ILE A 21 21.62 -14.23 11.17
C ILE A 21 21.05 -13.55 9.92
N CYS A 22 21.08 -12.22 9.91
CA CYS A 22 20.70 -11.40 8.75
C CYS A 22 21.97 -10.87 8.08
N VAL A 23 22.15 -11.18 6.79
CA VAL A 23 23.31 -10.73 6.01
C VAL A 23 22.84 -9.81 4.88
N ASP A 24 23.29 -8.56 4.92
CA ASP A 24 23.06 -7.53 3.90
C ASP A 24 24.42 -6.94 3.46
N ARG A 25 24.47 -6.36 2.26
CA ARG A 25 25.67 -5.66 1.75
C ARG A 25 25.91 -4.34 2.49
N TRP A 26 24.83 -3.71 2.96
CA TRP A 26 24.86 -2.40 3.60
C TRP A 26 24.42 -2.48 5.06
N MET A 27 24.86 -1.53 5.88
CA MET A 27 24.30 -1.34 7.22
C MET A 27 22.81 -1.01 7.14
N PHE A 28 22.05 -1.46 8.13
CA PHE A 28 20.62 -1.15 8.22
C PHE A 28 20.40 0.36 8.48
N PRO A 29 19.45 1.02 7.78
CA PRO A 29 18.67 0.52 6.65
C PRO A 29 19.48 0.47 5.35
N SER A 30 19.37 -0.66 4.63
CA SER A 30 20.15 -0.89 3.40
C SER A 30 19.74 0.07 2.29
N LYS A 31 20.70 0.85 1.77
CA LYS A 31 20.48 1.84 0.71
C LYS A 31 19.95 1.24 -0.60
N SER A 32 20.27 -0.03 -0.86
CA SER A 32 19.80 -0.75 -2.04
C SER A 32 18.44 -1.44 -1.83
N SER A 33 17.87 -1.37 -0.63
CA SER A 33 16.56 -1.95 -0.36
C SER A 33 15.48 -1.13 -1.04
N ALA A 34 14.57 -1.78 -1.78
CA ALA A 34 13.38 -1.12 -2.33
C ALA A 34 12.46 -0.52 -1.25
N GLY A 35 12.63 -0.94 0.02
CA GLY A 35 11.95 -0.37 1.18
C GLY A 35 12.66 0.83 1.81
N PHE A 36 13.88 1.17 1.38
CA PHE A 36 14.55 2.42 1.75
C PHE A 36 13.95 3.58 0.94
N ASP A 37 12.73 3.94 1.29
CA ASP A 37 11.95 4.99 0.64
C ASP A 37 11.22 5.82 1.70
N ARG A 38 10.91 7.07 1.39
CA ARG A 38 10.19 7.99 2.30
C ARG A 38 8.72 7.61 2.45
N ASN A 39 8.12 7.05 1.40
CA ASN A 39 6.72 6.66 1.41
C ASN A 39 6.48 5.48 0.45
N LYS A 40 5.43 4.70 0.71
CA LYS A 40 4.94 3.63 -0.16
C LYS A 40 3.41 3.60 -0.11
N ILE A 41 2.78 3.30 -1.25
CA ILE A 41 1.33 3.15 -1.36
C ILE A 41 0.92 1.77 -0.84
N VAL A 42 -0.16 1.72 -0.05
CA VAL A 42 -0.82 0.49 0.40
C VAL A 42 -2.23 0.47 -0.17
N ARG A 43 -2.63 -0.65 -0.79
CA ARG A 43 -3.98 -0.86 -1.37
C ARG A 43 -4.45 -2.29 -1.14
N THR A 44 -5.76 -2.49 -1.13
CA THR A 44 -6.43 -3.81 -1.05
C THR A 44 -6.95 -4.31 -2.39
N THR A 45 -6.94 -3.47 -3.42
CA THR A 45 -7.48 -3.80 -4.74
C THR A 45 -6.44 -4.51 -5.60
N TYR A 46 -6.58 -5.82 -5.69
CA TYR A 46 -5.80 -6.68 -6.58
C TYR A 46 -6.74 -7.58 -7.39
N GLY A 47 -6.31 -8.02 -8.57
CA GLY A 47 -7.11 -8.92 -9.41
C GLY A 47 -7.21 -10.35 -8.86
N ASP A 48 -6.33 -10.73 -7.93
CA ASP A 48 -6.29 -12.06 -7.31
C ASP A 48 -6.78 -12.00 -5.85
N PRO A 49 -7.75 -12.85 -5.46
CA PRO A 49 -8.23 -12.97 -4.09
C PRO A 49 -7.13 -13.22 -3.03
N LEU A 50 -6.07 -13.94 -3.37
CA LEU A 50 -4.95 -14.17 -2.46
C LEU A 50 -4.28 -12.86 -2.07
N TYR A 51 -4.04 -11.98 -3.04
CA TYR A 51 -3.41 -10.68 -2.79
C TYR A 51 -4.34 -9.71 -2.06
N ILE A 52 -5.65 -9.80 -2.29
CA ILE A 52 -6.65 -9.07 -1.50
C ILE A 52 -6.53 -9.46 -0.03
N LYS A 53 -6.58 -10.76 0.28
CA LYS A 53 -6.50 -11.26 1.65
C LYS A 53 -5.19 -10.85 2.35
N LEU A 54 -4.06 -10.99 1.67
CA LEU A 54 -2.76 -10.58 2.21
C LEU A 54 -2.70 -9.07 2.49
N ALA A 55 -3.33 -8.25 1.63
CA ALA A 55 -3.38 -6.81 1.82
C ALA A 55 -4.27 -6.41 3.00
N GLU A 56 -5.40 -7.09 3.20
CA GLU A 56 -6.28 -6.88 4.35
C GLU A 56 -5.58 -7.22 5.67
N GLU A 57 -4.94 -8.40 5.74
CA GLU A 57 -4.13 -8.81 6.89
C GLU A 57 -3.01 -7.81 7.18
N ALA A 58 -2.31 -7.36 6.13
CA ALA A 58 -1.29 -6.33 6.28
C ALA A 58 -1.88 -5.05 6.90
N ILE A 59 -2.96 -4.50 6.35
CA ILE A 59 -3.56 -3.25 6.86
C ILE A 59 -3.95 -3.38 8.34
N GLN A 60 -4.47 -4.53 8.76
CA GLN A 60 -4.78 -4.78 10.17
C GLN A 60 -3.51 -4.71 11.04
N LEU A 61 -2.39 -5.25 10.57
CA LEU A 61 -1.10 -5.13 11.25
C LEU A 61 -0.57 -3.70 11.26
N TRP A 62 -0.68 -2.95 10.16
CA TRP A 62 -0.23 -1.55 10.08
C TRP A 62 -1.00 -0.60 11.02
N LYS A 63 -2.19 -0.99 11.51
CA LYS A 63 -2.94 -0.26 12.53
C LYS A 63 -2.44 -0.49 13.96
N GLN A 64 -1.53 -1.44 14.17
CA GLN A 64 -0.98 -1.75 15.50
C GLN A 64 -0.07 -0.62 16.01
N PRO A 65 0.08 -0.45 17.34
CA PRO A 65 0.85 0.64 17.93
C PRO A 65 2.31 0.72 17.47
N ILE A 66 2.92 -0.41 17.11
CA ILE A 66 4.30 -0.49 16.61
C ILE A 66 4.52 0.26 15.28
N PHE A 67 3.44 0.55 14.54
CA PHE A 67 3.47 1.31 13.28
C PHE A 67 2.84 2.71 13.42
N LYS A 68 2.58 3.16 14.65
CA LYS A 68 2.04 4.50 14.90
C LYS A 68 2.99 5.56 14.33
N GLY A 69 2.44 6.48 13.53
CA GLY A 69 3.21 7.53 12.86
C GLY A 69 3.93 7.08 11.58
N ILE A 70 3.80 5.81 11.18
CA ILE A 70 4.33 5.27 9.92
C ILE A 70 3.20 5.01 8.93
N PHE A 71 2.08 4.46 9.39
CA PHE A 71 0.90 4.21 8.56
C PHE A 71 -0.05 5.41 8.54
N HIS A 72 -0.34 5.91 7.34
CA HIS A 72 -1.28 7.00 7.11
C HIS A 72 -2.39 6.51 6.17
N GLN A 73 -3.61 6.35 6.69
CA GLN A 73 -4.77 5.92 5.91
C GLN A 73 -5.44 7.11 5.20
N THR A 74 -4.81 7.62 4.15
CA THR A 74 -5.27 8.83 3.41
C THR A 74 -6.08 8.52 2.14
N GLY A 75 -6.32 7.25 1.82
CA GLY A 75 -6.94 6.83 0.56
C GLY A 75 -5.96 6.84 -0.62
N TRP A 76 -6.46 6.49 -1.81
CA TRP A 76 -5.66 6.43 -3.05
C TRP A 76 -6.54 6.77 -4.26
N VAL A 77 -5.92 7.27 -5.33
CA VAL A 77 -6.60 7.65 -6.59
C VAL A 77 -6.00 6.84 -7.73
N LEU A 78 -6.85 6.30 -8.60
CA LEU A 78 -6.45 5.67 -9.86
C LEU A 78 -6.98 6.50 -11.02
N GLY A 79 -6.08 6.90 -11.93
CA GLY A 79 -6.43 7.55 -13.19
C GLY A 79 -6.02 6.69 -14.38
N THR A 80 -6.84 6.68 -15.43
CA THR A 80 -6.51 6.12 -16.75
C THR A 80 -6.93 7.10 -17.83
N THR A 81 -6.19 7.16 -18.94
CA THR A 81 -6.53 7.98 -20.11
C THR A 81 -7.48 7.25 -21.07
N ALA A 82 -7.75 5.97 -20.83
CA ALA A 82 -8.68 5.18 -21.64
C ALA A 82 -10.16 5.49 -21.32
N PRO A 83 -11.08 5.30 -22.27
CA PRO A 83 -12.52 5.37 -22.01
C PRO A 83 -12.93 4.48 -20.83
N ARG A 84 -13.99 4.87 -20.12
CA ARG A 84 -14.51 4.22 -18.92
C ARG A 84 -14.54 2.70 -19.06
N MET A 85 -13.57 2.02 -18.44
CA MET A 85 -13.64 0.57 -18.24
C MET A 85 -14.75 0.27 -17.24
N SER A 86 -15.53 -0.78 -17.50
CA SER A 86 -16.56 -1.28 -16.59
C SER A 86 -16.01 -1.44 -15.17
N PRO A 87 -16.79 -1.09 -14.13
CA PRO A 87 -16.29 -1.02 -12.76
C PRO A 87 -15.64 -2.34 -12.35
N ILE A 88 -14.43 -2.26 -11.77
CA ILE A 88 -13.77 -3.42 -11.14
C ILE A 88 -14.68 -3.95 -10.04
N VAL A 89 -15.29 -5.12 -10.29
CA VAL A 89 -16.17 -5.85 -9.37
C VAL A 89 -15.30 -6.56 -8.31
N SER A 90 -14.76 -5.81 -7.36
CA SER A 90 -14.30 -6.29 -6.04
C SER A 90 -13.69 -5.15 -5.22
N LEU A 91 -14.36 -4.00 -5.14
CA LEU A 91 -13.89 -2.88 -4.35
C LEU A 91 -14.18 -3.16 -2.87
N SER A 92 -13.17 -3.47 -2.06
CA SER A 92 -13.37 -3.53 -0.60
C SER A 92 -13.69 -2.13 -0.08
N SER A 93 -14.57 -2.03 0.92
CA SER A 93 -15.20 -0.78 1.41
C SER A 93 -14.25 0.32 1.89
N ASN A 94 -12.94 0.05 1.91
CA ASN A 94 -11.88 1.00 2.27
C ASN A 94 -11.28 1.73 1.06
N SER A 95 -11.70 1.38 -0.16
CA SER A 95 -11.23 2.03 -1.40
C SER A 95 -12.14 3.21 -1.71
N ILE A 96 -11.71 4.42 -1.39
CA ILE A 96 -12.38 5.62 -1.88
C ILE A 96 -11.99 5.73 -3.36
N SER A 97 -12.86 5.25 -4.26
CA SER A 97 -12.60 5.27 -5.69
C SER A 97 -12.72 6.72 -6.19
N ALA A 98 -11.61 7.45 -6.20
CA ALA A 98 -11.56 8.85 -6.63
C ALA A 98 -11.73 9.05 -8.16
N ALA A 99 -11.94 7.96 -8.91
CA ALA A 99 -12.22 8.02 -10.35
C ALA A 99 -13.50 8.83 -10.68
N GLY A 100 -14.46 8.93 -9.75
CA GLY A 100 -15.68 9.74 -9.94
C GLY A 100 -15.61 11.18 -9.41
N ALA A 101 -14.73 11.44 -8.45
CA ALA A 101 -14.66 12.75 -7.78
C ALA A 101 -13.90 13.80 -8.61
N PHE A 102 -12.96 13.37 -9.46
CA PHE A 102 -12.18 14.27 -10.31
C PHE A 102 -13.00 14.79 -11.51
N ASP A 103 -13.81 13.93 -12.14
CA ASP A 103 -14.73 14.32 -13.23
C ASP A 103 -15.74 15.38 -12.75
N ALA A 104 -16.29 15.22 -11.54
CA ALA A 104 -17.22 16.19 -10.96
C ALA A 104 -16.55 17.57 -10.73
N MET A 105 -15.28 17.61 -10.32
CA MET A 105 -14.55 18.86 -10.13
C MET A 105 -14.21 19.59 -11.44
N ILE A 106 -13.85 18.86 -12.51
CA ILE A 106 -13.59 19.48 -13.82
C ILE A 106 -14.87 20.06 -14.42
N HIS A 107 -15.99 19.34 -14.34
CA HIS A 107 -17.27 19.86 -14.84
C HIS A 107 -17.75 21.08 -14.04
N THR A 108 -17.52 21.11 -12.73
CA THR A 108 -17.92 22.23 -11.87
C THR A 108 -17.08 23.50 -12.10
N GLN A 109 -15.82 23.40 -12.54
CA GLN A 109 -15.01 24.58 -12.87
C GLN A 109 -15.24 25.12 -14.29
N SER A 110 -15.90 24.37 -15.18
CA SER A 110 -16.21 24.83 -16.54
C SER A 110 -17.44 25.75 -16.61
N SER A 111 -18.27 25.80 -15.57
CA SER A 111 -19.54 26.54 -15.57
C SER A 111 -19.48 27.94 -14.93
N SER A 112 -18.30 28.44 -14.53
CA SER A 112 -18.16 29.69 -13.75
C SER A 112 -17.41 30.84 -14.45
N ARG A 113 -17.29 30.84 -15.78
CA ARG A 113 -16.89 32.05 -16.53
C ARG A 113 -18.12 32.74 -17.13
N PRO A 114 -18.64 33.82 -16.53
CA PRO A 114 -19.55 34.71 -17.24
C PRO A 114 -18.78 35.51 -18.31
N HIS A 115 -19.46 35.71 -19.45
CA HIS A 115 -19.06 36.63 -20.52
C HIS A 115 -19.04 38.09 -20.07
#